data_AF-A0A6P0Y0J3-F1
#
_entry.id   AF-A0A6P0Y0J3-F1
#
_cell.length_a   1.000
_cell.length_b   1.000
_cell.length_c   1.000
_cell.angle_alpha   90.00
_cell.angle_beta   90.00
_cell.angle_gamma   90.00
#
_symmetry.space_group_name_H-M   'P 1'
#
loop_
_entity.id
_entity.type
_entity.pdbx_description
1 polymer ?
#
loop_
_entity_poly.entity_id
_entity_poly.type
_entity_poly.pdbx_seq_one_letter_code
_entity_poly.pdbx_strand_id
1 'polypeptide(L)'
;MYLEVSVQDYFWSSSTSEVEKLKVQDDKDEFYPIPSENWAYWFQKWLEILQPDILPAQNYELSLRLTGDGEIQILNHQYRYQNQPTDVLAFAALEVNVPIPEVIDSDLQLYLGDIVISVETAIRQARQREHSLTT
;
A
#
# COMPACT_ATOMS: atom_id res chain seq x y z
N MET A 1 -13.04 -2.46 -17.49
CA MET A 1 -11.88 -1.87 -16.81
C MET A 1 -11.71 -2.58 -15.50
N TYR A 2 -10.62 -3.33 -15.35
CA TYR A 2 -10.29 -4.01 -14.10
C TYR A 2 -8.93 -3.51 -13.59
N LEU A 3 -8.73 -3.63 -12.29
CA LEU A 3 -7.46 -3.36 -11.61
C LEU A 3 -6.84 -4.67 -11.13
N GLU A 4 -5.61 -4.95 -11.55
CA GLU A 4 -4.78 -5.98 -10.95
C GLU A 4 -4.04 -5.39 -9.74
N VAL A 5 -4.15 -6.04 -8.57
CA VAL A 5 -3.45 -5.60 -7.36
C VAL A 5 -2.50 -6.71 -6.90
N SER A 6 -1.21 -6.42 -6.90
CA SER A 6 -0.17 -7.30 -6.37
C SER A 6 0.11 -6.94 -4.91
N VAL A 7 -0.37 -7.76 -3.98
CA VAL A 7 -0.17 -7.55 -2.53
C VAL A 7 1.03 -8.36 -2.05
N GLN A 8 2.05 -7.66 -1.54
CA GLN A 8 3.26 -8.24 -0.98
C GLN A 8 3.30 -7.98 0.53
N ASP A 9 2.98 -9.00 1.30
CA ASP A 9 3.00 -8.93 2.76
C ASP A 9 4.37 -9.36 3.30
N TYR A 10 5.20 -8.39 3.70
CA TYR A 10 6.48 -8.63 4.37
C TYR A 10 6.40 -8.49 5.89
N PHE A 11 5.32 -7.92 6.41
CA PHE A 11 5.16 -7.68 7.85
C PHE A 11 4.74 -8.95 8.59
N TRP A 12 3.71 -9.65 8.10
CA TRP A 12 3.25 -10.90 8.72
C TRP A 12 4.02 -12.13 8.24
N SER A 13 4.63 -12.09 7.04
CA SER A 13 5.43 -13.22 6.54
C SER A 13 6.79 -13.37 7.24
N SER A 14 7.37 -12.27 7.74
CA SER A 14 8.64 -12.27 8.46
C SER A 14 8.51 -12.65 9.93
N SER A 15 7.31 -12.56 10.52
CA SER A 15 7.02 -12.80 11.94
C SER A 15 6.80 -14.29 12.29
N THR A 16 7.63 -15.17 11.72
CA THR A 16 7.68 -16.61 12.04
C THR A 16 8.33 -16.92 13.40
N SER A 17 8.79 -15.92 14.14
CA SER A 17 9.30 -16.12 15.50
C SER A 17 8.24 -15.73 16.55
N GLU A 18 7.92 -16.66 17.44
CA GLU A 18 6.97 -16.51 18.57
C GLU A 18 7.27 -15.29 19.48
N VAL A 19 8.47 -14.73 19.37
CA VAL A 19 8.99 -13.62 20.18
C VAL A 19 8.40 -12.25 19.77
N GLU A 20 8.00 -12.05 18.51
CA GLU A 20 7.38 -10.78 18.07
C GLU A 20 5.85 -10.76 18.27
N LYS A 21 5.20 -11.94 18.22
CA LYS A 21 3.80 -12.11 18.64
C LYS A 21 3.56 -11.65 20.08
N LEU A 22 4.57 -11.81 20.95
CA LEU A 22 4.55 -11.38 22.35
C LEU A 22 4.66 -9.86 22.54
N LYS A 23 5.15 -9.09 21.55
CA LYS A 23 5.31 -7.63 21.67
C LYS A 23 4.10 -6.82 21.19
N VAL A 24 3.22 -7.42 20.40
CA VAL A 24 1.91 -6.84 20.04
C VAL A 24 0.86 -7.14 21.13
N GLN A 25 1.16 -8.10 22.03
CA GLN A 25 0.24 -8.69 23.01
C GLN A 25 -0.07 -7.85 24.24
N ASP A 26 0.51 -6.65 24.38
CA ASP A 26 0.29 -5.78 25.56
C ASP A 26 -0.94 -4.84 25.43
N ASP A 27 -1.69 -4.94 24.32
CA ASP A 27 -2.97 -4.26 24.14
C ASP A 27 -3.97 -5.26 23.54
N LYS A 28 -5.22 -5.25 24.02
CA LYS A 28 -6.28 -6.25 23.77
C LYS A 28 -6.77 -6.41 22.31
N ASP A 29 -6.05 -5.86 21.34
CA ASP A 29 -6.43 -5.86 19.94
C ASP A 29 -5.55 -6.84 19.15
N GLU A 30 -6.12 -7.99 18.79
CA GLU A 30 -5.48 -8.93 17.86
C GLU A 30 -5.62 -8.38 16.44
N PHE A 31 -4.50 -7.94 15.84
CA PHE A 31 -4.47 -7.50 14.45
C PHE A 31 -4.11 -8.67 13.53
N TYR A 32 -4.95 -8.89 12.52
CA TYR A 32 -4.74 -9.92 11.50
C TYR A 32 -4.41 -9.29 10.14
N PRO A 33 -3.66 -9.99 9.28
CA PRO A 33 -3.43 -9.53 7.93
C PRO A 33 -4.76 -9.44 7.18
N ILE A 34 -4.96 -8.31 6.50
CA ILE A 34 -6.13 -8.11 5.64
C ILE A 34 -5.95 -8.97 4.38
N PRO A 35 -6.93 -9.81 4.01
CA PRO A 35 -6.88 -10.61 2.79
C PRO A 35 -6.62 -9.76 1.55
N SER A 36 -5.81 -10.26 0.62
CA SER A 36 -5.47 -9.54 -0.63
C SER A 36 -6.70 -9.21 -1.47
N GLU A 37 -7.75 -10.03 -1.41
CA GLU A 37 -9.05 -9.79 -2.04
C GLU A 37 -9.75 -8.53 -1.54
N ASN A 38 -9.61 -8.19 -0.25
CA ASN A 38 -10.18 -6.96 0.31
C ASN A 38 -9.45 -5.74 -0.23
N TRP A 39 -8.12 -5.79 -0.31
CA TRP A 39 -7.31 -4.73 -0.92
C TRP A 39 -7.68 -4.51 -2.39
N ALA A 40 -7.77 -5.59 -3.16
CA ALA A 40 -8.18 -5.53 -4.55
C ALA A 40 -9.57 -4.90 -4.70
N TYR A 41 -10.53 -5.31 -3.86
CA TYR A 41 -11.87 -4.75 -3.84
C TYR A 41 -11.88 -3.24 -3.52
N TRP A 42 -11.17 -2.80 -2.48
CA TRP A 42 -11.11 -1.40 -2.10
C TRP A 42 -10.47 -0.53 -3.18
N PHE A 43 -9.34 -0.96 -3.73
CA PHE A 43 -8.68 -0.19 -4.79
C PHE A 43 -9.53 -0.14 -6.07
N GLN A 44 -10.23 -1.23 -6.43
CA GLN A 44 -11.18 -1.23 -7.54
C GLN A 44 -12.30 -0.21 -7.29
N LYS A 45 -12.85 -0.13 -6.07
CA LYS A 45 -13.87 0.86 -5.71
C LYS A 45 -13.34 2.29 -5.76
N TRP A 46 -12.12 2.54 -5.27
CA TRP A 46 -11.50 3.85 -5.38
C TRP A 46 -11.24 4.24 -6.83
N LEU A 47 -10.82 3.31 -7.68
CA LEU A 47 -10.61 3.56 -9.11
C LEU A 47 -11.92 3.94 -9.82
N GLU A 48 -13.05 3.34 -9.45
CA GLU A 48 -14.39 3.73 -9.93
C GLU A 48 -14.78 5.15 -9.46
N ILE A 49 -14.50 5.49 -8.20
CA ILE A 49 -14.82 6.80 -7.60
C ILE A 49 -13.99 7.93 -8.22
N LEU A 50 -12.74 7.65 -8.58
CA LEU A 50 -11.82 8.65 -9.13
C LEU A 50 -12.09 8.97 -10.61
N GLN A 51 -13.05 8.32 -11.28
CA GLN A 51 -13.42 8.72 -12.64
C GLN A 51 -14.20 10.04 -12.66
N PRO A 52 -13.95 10.94 -13.63
CA PRO A 52 -13.06 10.78 -14.80
C PRO A 52 -11.64 11.34 -14.60
N ASP A 53 -11.21 11.63 -13.36
CA ASP A 53 -9.97 12.36 -13.05
C ASP A 53 -8.69 11.52 -13.24
N ILE A 54 -8.82 10.23 -13.60
CA ILE A 54 -7.71 9.32 -13.89
C ILE A 54 -7.46 9.20 -15.40
N LEU A 55 -6.20 8.92 -15.76
CA LEU A 55 -5.82 8.63 -17.15
C LEU A 55 -6.61 7.42 -17.68
N PRO A 56 -7.32 7.54 -18.81
CA PRO A 56 -8.12 6.45 -19.32
C PRO A 56 -7.24 5.30 -19.83
N ALA A 57 -7.38 4.13 -19.22
CA ALA A 57 -6.81 2.88 -19.68
C ALA A 57 -7.84 1.75 -19.64
N GLN A 58 -7.60 0.71 -20.45
CA GLN A 58 -8.47 -0.47 -20.48
C GLN A 58 -8.34 -1.27 -19.19
N ASN A 59 -7.11 -1.46 -18.69
CA ASN A 59 -6.78 -2.19 -17.47
C ASN A 59 -5.64 -1.45 -16.73
N TYR A 60 -5.57 -1.63 -15.42
CA TYR A 60 -4.59 -0.99 -14.55
C TYR A 60 -3.89 -2.03 -13.70
N GLU A 61 -2.67 -1.73 -13.29
CA GLU A 61 -1.88 -2.54 -12.36
C GLU A 61 -1.39 -1.66 -11.21
N LEU A 62 -1.46 -2.17 -9.98
CA LEU A 62 -0.98 -1.51 -8.77
C LEU A 62 -0.27 -2.50 -7.85
N SER A 63 0.88 -2.10 -7.32
CA SER A 63 1.60 -2.87 -6.31
C SER A 63 1.34 -2.31 -4.91
N LEU A 64 0.99 -3.18 -3.96
CA LEU A 64 0.87 -2.86 -2.54
C LEU A 64 1.91 -3.67 -1.76
N ARG A 65 2.73 -3.00 -0.95
CA ARG A 65 3.69 -3.61 -0.05
C ARG A 65 3.34 -3.27 1.39
N LEU A 66 3.13 -4.29 2.22
CA LEU A 66 2.95 -4.16 3.67
C LEU A 66 4.27 -4.46 4.37
N THR A 67 4.76 -3.53 5.18
CA THR A 67 6.05 -3.66 5.88
C THR A 67 5.99 -3.06 7.28
N GLY A 68 7.12 -3.09 8.00
CA GLY A 68 7.32 -2.45 9.30
C GLY A 68 8.04 -1.10 9.19
N ASP A 69 8.27 -0.48 10.35
CA ASP A 69 8.85 0.87 10.44
C ASP A 69 10.28 0.95 9.95
N GLY A 70 11.09 -0.08 10.19
CA GLY A 70 12.50 -0.08 9.81
C GLY A 70 12.68 0.07 8.31
N GLU A 71 11.91 -0.68 7.52
CA GLU A 71 11.98 -0.61 6.05
C GLU A 71 11.42 0.72 5.54
N ILE A 72 10.24 1.14 6.00
CA ILE A 72 9.64 2.37 5.50
C ILE A 72 10.46 3.61 5.90
N GLN A 73 11.14 3.60 7.05
CA GLN A 73 12.03 4.68 7.47
C GLN A 73 13.23 4.81 6.52
N ILE A 74 13.81 3.69 6.09
CA ILE A 74 14.90 3.67 5.09
C ILE A 74 14.39 4.29 3.78
N LEU A 75 13.21 3.87 3.31
CA LEU A 75 12.60 4.42 2.10
C LEU A 75 12.29 5.92 2.24
N ASN A 76 11.71 6.34 3.38
CA ASN A 76 11.38 7.74 3.62
C ASN A 76 12.64 8.62 3.65
N HIS A 77 13.73 8.11 4.22
CA HIS A 77 15.01 8.79 4.20
C HIS A 77 15.60 8.86 2.77
N GLN A 78 15.55 7.76 2.02
CA GLN A 78 16.13 7.70 0.67
C GLN A 78 15.38 8.58 -0.34
N TYR A 79 14.05 8.58 -0.31
CA TYR A 79 13.22 9.23 -1.34
C TYR A 79 12.63 10.57 -0.92
N ARG A 80 12.48 10.83 0.39
CA ARG A 80 11.94 12.10 0.92
C ARG A 80 12.92 12.85 1.83
N TYR A 81 14.13 12.31 2.06
CA TYR A 81 15.13 12.88 2.96
C TYR A 81 14.64 13.03 4.42
N GLN A 82 13.69 12.19 4.83
CA GLN A 82 13.13 12.18 6.19
C GLN A 82 13.54 10.91 6.93
N ASN A 83 14.42 11.04 7.92
CA ASN A 83 14.90 9.91 8.73
C ASN A 83 13.91 9.56 9.86
N GLN A 84 12.68 9.25 9.50
CA GLN A 84 11.63 8.79 10.42
C GLN A 84 10.65 7.88 9.67
N PRO A 85 10.01 6.91 10.35
CA PRO A 85 8.95 6.13 9.74
C PRO A 85 7.76 7.01 9.39
N THR A 86 6.99 6.58 8.40
CA THR A 86 5.70 7.17 8.01
C THR A 86 4.69 6.04 7.84
N ASP A 87 3.40 6.38 7.78
CA ASP A 87 2.31 5.42 7.53
C ASP A 87 2.36 4.86 6.11
N VAL A 88 2.52 5.73 5.12
CA VAL A 88 2.46 5.37 3.70
C VAL A 88 3.47 6.16 2.87
N LEU A 89 4.05 5.49 1.88
CA LEU A 89 4.77 6.09 0.75
C LEU A 89 4.13 5.62 -0.55
N ALA A 90 4.00 6.51 -1.52
CA ALA A 90 3.54 6.20 -2.86
C ALA A 90 4.62 6.57 -3.88
N PHE A 91 4.93 5.63 -4.77
CA PHE A 91 5.89 5.75 -5.86
C PHE A 91 5.13 5.62 -7.18
N ALA A 92 4.87 6.75 -7.85
CA ALA A 92 4.15 6.73 -9.11
C ALA A 92 5.06 6.24 -10.23
N ALA A 93 4.60 5.27 -11.04
CA ALA A 93 5.36 4.82 -12.21
C ALA A 93 5.40 5.89 -13.32
N LEU A 94 4.38 6.76 -13.34
CA LEU A 94 4.21 7.84 -14.30
C LEU A 94 4.70 9.16 -13.71
N GLU A 95 5.99 9.27 -13.40
CA GLU A 95 6.60 10.57 -13.05
C GLU A 95 7.10 11.34 -14.29
N VAL A 96 7.01 12.67 -14.17
CA VAL A 96 7.13 13.74 -15.19
C VAL A 96 8.27 13.55 -16.21
N ASN A 97 7.89 13.25 -17.46
CA ASN A 97 8.55 13.56 -18.76
C ASN A 97 8.40 12.44 -19.82
N VAL A 98 7.71 11.34 -19.52
CA VAL A 98 7.43 10.32 -20.54
C VAL A 98 6.15 10.71 -21.28
N PRO A 99 6.18 10.91 -22.61
CA PRO A 99 4.96 11.08 -23.39
C PRO A 99 4.11 9.82 -23.20
N ILE A 100 2.98 9.95 -22.51
CA ILE A 100 2.00 8.89 -22.42
C ILE A 100 1.39 8.78 -23.83
N PRO A 101 1.47 7.63 -24.51
CA PRO A 101 0.82 7.45 -25.80
C PRO A 101 -0.68 7.73 -25.65
N GLU A 102 -1.28 8.48 -26.59
CA GLU A 102 -2.73 8.79 -26.59
C GLU A 102 -3.62 7.53 -26.61
N VAL A 103 -3.04 6.38 -26.99
CA VAL A 103 -3.66 5.06 -26.93
C VAL A 103 -2.65 4.11 -26.30
N ILE A 104 -2.89 3.72 -25.05
CA ILE A 104 -2.24 2.54 -24.47
C ILE A 104 -2.85 1.34 -25.22
N ASP A 105 -2.00 0.55 -25.86
CA ASP A 105 -2.41 -0.65 -26.59
C ASP A 105 -3.33 -1.51 -25.70
N SER A 106 -4.39 -2.11 -26.26
CA SER A 106 -5.43 -2.79 -25.47
C SER A 106 -4.91 -3.94 -24.60
N ASP A 107 -3.72 -4.43 -24.95
CA ASP A 107 -3.07 -5.58 -24.33
C ASP A 107 -2.09 -5.17 -23.21
N LEU A 108 -1.82 -3.88 -23.03
CA LEU A 108 -0.92 -3.34 -22.01
C LEU A 108 -1.72 -2.79 -20.82
N GLN A 109 -1.49 -3.36 -19.63
CA GLN A 109 -2.02 -2.80 -18.38
C GLN A 109 -1.26 -1.52 -18.03
N LEU A 110 -1.98 -0.47 -17.64
CA LEU A 110 -1.34 0.76 -17.17
C LEU A 110 -0.85 0.56 -15.73
N TYR A 111 0.47 0.44 -15.57
CA TYR A 111 1.09 0.38 -14.25
C TYR A 111 1.03 1.75 -13.56
N LEU A 112 0.32 1.80 -12.43
CA LEU A 112 0.14 3.02 -11.62
C LEU A 112 1.35 3.27 -10.71
N GLY A 113 2.04 2.20 -10.28
CA GLY A 113 3.17 2.27 -9.37
C GLY A 113 2.98 1.46 -8.09
N ASP A 114 3.70 1.87 -7.05
CA ASP A 114 3.83 1.16 -5.78
C ASP A 114 3.29 1.98 -4.61
N ILE A 115 2.53 1.32 -3.73
CA ILE A 115 2.14 1.84 -2.42
C ILE A 115 2.83 0.99 -1.36
N VAL A 116 3.57 1.63 -0.46
CA VAL A 116 4.24 0.97 0.67
C VAL A 116 3.64 1.47 1.97
N ILE A 117 3.11 0.57 2.79
CA ILE A 117 2.43 0.89 4.05
C ILE A 117 3.23 0.27 5.21
N SER A 118 3.55 1.09 6.22
CA SER A 118 3.98 0.57 7.52
C SER A 118 2.77 0.22 8.37
N VAL A 119 2.65 -1.06 8.67
CA VAL A 119 1.57 -1.60 9.51
C VAL A 119 1.71 -1.08 10.93
N GLU A 120 2.92 -1.05 11.49
CA GLU A 120 3.18 -0.58 12.85
C GLU A 120 2.81 0.89 13.02
N THR A 121 3.20 1.74 12.06
CA THR A 121 2.85 3.16 12.08
C THR A 121 1.35 3.36 11.88
N ALA A 122 0.72 2.63 10.96
CA ALA A 122 -0.73 2.68 10.77
C ALA A 122 -1.48 2.26 12.06
N ILE A 123 -1.00 1.22 12.75
CA ILE A 123 -1.58 0.77 14.03
C ILE A 123 -1.51 1.88 15.08
N ARG A 124 -0.33 2.48 15.27
CA ARG A 124 -0.15 3.57 16.23
C ARG A 124 -1.01 4.79 15.90
N GLN A 125 -1.12 5.14 14.62
CA GLN A 125 -1.93 6.28 14.19
C GLN A 125 -3.43 6.05 14.44
N ALA A 126 -3.95 4.86 14.18
CA ALA A 126 -5.37 4.58 14.42
C ALA A 126 -5.69 4.67 15.93
N ARG A 127 -4.82 4.11 16.79
CA ARG A 127 -4.93 4.26 18.25
C ARG A 127 -4.94 5.72 18.70
N GLN A 128 -4.02 6.54 18.18
CA GLN A 128 -3.94 7.96 18.51
C GLN A 128 -5.16 8.77 18.07
N ARG A 129 -5.86 8.33 17.01
CA ARG A 129 -7.04 9.01 16.46
C ARG A 129 -8.36 8.44 16.97
N GLU A 130 -8.34 7.50 17.93
CA GLU A 130 -9.51 6.73 18.37
C GLU A 130 -10.28 6.07 17.21
N HIS A 131 -9.58 5.77 16.11
CA HIS A 131 -10.14 5.06 14.96
C HIS A 131 -9.72 3.60 15.06
N SER A 132 -10.67 2.67 14.86
CA SER A 132 -10.31 1.26 14.72
C SER A 132 -9.53 1.08 13.42
N LEU A 133 -8.40 0.35 13.45
CA LEU A 133 -8.00 -0.34 12.22
C LEU A 133 -9.10 -1.35 11.96
N THR A 134 -9.85 -1.13 10.89
CA THR A 134 -10.78 -2.15 10.43
C THR A 134 -9.93 -3.11 9.61
N THR A 135 -9.28 -4.05 10.29
CA THR A 135 -8.69 -5.25 9.69
C THR A 135 -9.79 -6.23 9.31
#